data_AF-A0A399YIG6-F1
#
_entry.id   AF-A0A399YIG6-F1
#
_cell.length_a   1.000
_cell.length_b   1.000
_cell.length_c   1.000
_cell.angle_alpha   90.00
_cell.angle_beta   90.00
_cell.angle_gamma   90.00
#
_symmetry.space_group_name_H-M   'P 1'
#
loop_
_entity.id
_entity.type
_entity.pdbx_description
1 polymer ?
#
loop_
_entity_poly.entity_id
_entity_poly.type
_entity_poly.pdbx_seq_one_letter_code
_entity_poly.pdbx_strand_id
1 'polypeptide(L)'
;MDHGFFEHNIVVIYFFYGLAFFSMGLAIWLVSSRFRTSELRLAGALLFLAGFGIVHGLQEWFDMFQLLDERGGTNIPEWLLLPEVRLLHLVVSFLLLVFFGVKLLFANRRTRSTGGRFALVGAGAFLALWVASVGLTWLVYQPDRAAMLNAADVLARYTLGITGAVIAAWAIWLEQRNFKERGMER
;
A
#
# COMPACT_ATOMS: atom_id res chain seq x y z
N MET A 1 6.95 -28.75 -2.29
CA MET A 1 7.71 -27.81 -1.44
C MET A 1 7.29 -28.12 -0.02
N ASP A 2 8.21 -28.61 0.80
CA ASP A 2 7.88 -29.09 2.15
C ASP A 2 7.55 -27.89 3.04
N HIS A 3 6.49 -28.00 3.85
CA HIS A 3 6.05 -26.93 4.77
C HIS A 3 7.19 -26.40 5.65
N GLY A 4 8.14 -27.26 6.01
CA GLY A 4 9.33 -26.89 6.79
C GLY A 4 10.24 -25.86 6.10
N PHE A 5 10.31 -25.79 4.76
CA PHE A 5 11.17 -24.81 4.10
C PHE A 5 10.73 -23.37 4.39
N PHE A 6 9.43 -23.08 4.28
CA PHE A 6 8.90 -21.74 4.52
C PHE A 6 9.01 -21.37 5.99
N GLU A 7 8.71 -22.29 6.92
CA GLU A 7 8.85 -22.04 8.35
C GLU A 7 10.28 -21.65 8.73
N HIS A 8 11.30 -22.30 8.16
CA HIS A 8 12.68 -21.96 8.47
C HIS A 8 13.13 -20.63 7.83
N ASN A 9 12.59 -20.27 6.66
CA ASN A 9 13.07 -19.14 5.87
C ASN A 9 12.15 -17.91 5.86
N ILE A 10 11.00 -17.93 6.54
CA ILE A 10 10.00 -16.85 6.49
C ILE A 10 10.53 -15.49 6.96
N VAL A 11 11.48 -15.46 7.91
CA VAL A 11 12.20 -14.22 8.30
C VAL A 11 12.96 -13.63 7.11
N VAL A 12 13.67 -14.47 6.36
CA VAL A 12 14.44 -14.05 5.17
C VAL A 12 13.50 -13.59 4.06
N ILE A 13 12.34 -14.23 3.92
CA ILE A 13 11.31 -13.82 2.96
C ILE A 13 10.82 -12.41 3.29
N TYR A 14 10.40 -12.15 4.55
CA TYR A 14 9.97 -10.81 4.95
C TYR A 14 11.07 -9.75 4.77
N PHE A 15 12.33 -10.11 5.05
CA PHE A 15 13.46 -9.21 4.82
C PHE A 15 13.55 -8.78 3.34
N PHE A 16 13.55 -9.74 2.41
CA PHE A 16 13.66 -9.43 0.97
C PHE A 16 12.41 -8.77 0.41
N TYR A 17 11.21 -9.14 0.87
CA TYR A 17 9.97 -8.47 0.49
C TYR A 17 9.98 -7.01 0.92
N GLY A 18 10.29 -6.75 2.19
CA GLY A 18 10.42 -5.39 2.71
C GLY A 18 11.46 -4.58 1.95
N LEU A 19 12.64 -5.17 1.69
CA LEU A 19 13.70 -4.54 0.92
C LEU A 19 13.28 -4.24 -0.52
N ALA A 20 12.56 -5.13 -1.19
CA ALA A 20 12.09 -4.95 -2.56
C ALA A 20 11.11 -3.77 -2.66
N PHE A 21 10.10 -3.73 -1.80
CA PHE A 21 9.13 -2.64 -1.77
C PHE A 21 9.77 -1.30 -1.38
N PHE A 22 10.63 -1.31 -0.36
CA PHE A 22 11.35 -0.12 0.08
C PHE A 22 12.26 0.42 -1.03
N SER A 23 13.04 -0.44 -1.68
CA SER A 23 13.95 -0.07 -2.77
C SER A 23 13.18 0.44 -3.99
N MET A 24 12.06 -0.20 -4.36
CA MET A 24 11.16 0.30 -5.40
C MET A 24 10.65 1.71 -5.05
N GLY A 25 10.17 1.90 -3.81
CA GLY A 25 9.69 3.19 -3.35
C GLY A 25 10.75 4.29 -3.43
N LEU A 26 11.98 3.98 -2.97
CA LEU A 26 13.12 4.89 -3.04
C LEU A 26 13.50 5.21 -4.49
N ALA A 27 13.55 4.21 -5.37
CA ALA A 27 13.85 4.38 -6.78
C ALA A 27 12.82 5.29 -7.46
N ILE A 28 11.53 5.05 -7.25
CA ILE A 28 10.44 5.89 -7.79
C ILE A 28 10.54 7.32 -7.28
N TRP A 29 10.83 7.52 -5.99
CA TRP A 29 11.01 8.85 -5.40
C TRP A 29 12.15 9.63 -6.06
N LEU A 30 13.34 9.00 -6.18
CA LEU A 30 14.51 9.60 -6.81
C LEU A 30 14.24 9.93 -8.28
N VAL A 31 13.61 9.02 -9.00
CA VAL A 31 13.24 9.21 -10.41
C VAL A 31 12.23 10.34 -10.56
N SER A 32 11.14 10.32 -9.78
CA SER A 32 10.10 11.35 -9.80
C SER A 32 10.65 12.75 -9.50
N SER A 33 11.71 12.85 -8.69
CA SER A 33 12.35 14.14 -8.38
C SER A 33 13.00 14.79 -9.61
N ARG A 34 13.49 13.98 -10.57
CA ARG A 34 14.15 14.39 -11.82
C ARG A 34 13.16 14.69 -12.95
N PHE A 35 12.00 14.02 -12.98
CA PHE A 35 10.96 14.19 -14.01
C PHE A 35 10.11 15.47 -13.87
N ARG A 36 10.39 16.32 -12.87
CA ARG A 36 9.63 17.55 -12.58
C ARG A 36 9.58 18.57 -13.73
N THR A 37 10.42 18.45 -14.76
CA THR A 37 10.51 19.45 -15.84
C THR A 37 9.63 19.17 -17.07
N SER A 38 9.21 17.93 -17.31
CA SER A 38 8.46 17.55 -18.55
C SER A 38 7.01 17.14 -18.29
N GLU A 39 6.72 16.38 -17.22
CA GLU A 39 5.37 15.88 -16.91
C GLU A 39 5.05 15.93 -15.41
N LEU A 40 4.89 17.15 -14.87
CA LEU A 40 4.58 17.42 -13.46
C LEU A 40 3.40 16.61 -12.89
N ARG A 41 2.43 16.23 -13.74
CA ARG A 41 1.23 15.51 -13.34
C ARG A 41 1.50 14.04 -12.98
N LEU A 42 2.28 13.34 -13.81
CA LEU A 42 2.65 11.93 -13.59
C LEU A 42 3.60 11.82 -12.40
N ALA A 43 4.58 12.71 -12.32
CA ALA A 43 5.49 12.80 -11.17
C ALA A 43 4.73 12.95 -9.85
N GLY A 44 3.71 13.81 -9.81
CA GLY A 44 2.89 14.01 -8.62
C GLY A 44 2.06 12.78 -8.20
N ALA A 45 1.72 11.86 -9.10
CA ALA A 45 1.06 10.60 -8.76
C ALA A 45 2.10 9.57 -8.28
N LEU A 46 3.23 9.45 -8.98
CA LEU A 46 4.32 8.53 -8.66
C LEU A 46 4.88 8.72 -7.23
N LEU A 47 4.85 9.93 -6.68
CA LEU A 47 5.22 10.15 -5.27
C LEU A 47 4.35 9.37 -4.27
N PHE A 48 3.07 9.16 -4.56
CA PHE A 48 2.19 8.33 -3.71
C PHE A 48 2.51 6.85 -3.84
N LEU A 49 2.87 6.40 -5.04
CA LEU A 49 3.36 5.03 -5.25
C LEU A 49 4.70 4.80 -4.55
N ALA A 50 5.59 5.80 -4.55
CA ALA A 50 6.83 5.78 -3.80
C ALA A 50 6.58 5.67 -2.29
N GLY A 51 5.67 6.51 -1.77
CA GLY A 51 5.23 6.46 -0.38
C GLY A 51 4.65 5.09 -0.02
N PHE A 52 3.79 4.52 -0.87
CA PHE A 52 3.29 3.17 -0.70
C PHE A 52 4.42 2.15 -0.58
N GLY A 53 5.38 2.12 -1.52
CA GLY A 53 6.50 1.17 -1.50
C GLY A 53 7.34 1.29 -0.22
N ILE A 54 7.61 2.51 0.24
CA ILE A 54 8.36 2.73 1.49
C ILE A 54 7.56 2.24 2.70
N VAL A 55 6.32 2.71 2.89
CA VAL A 55 5.51 2.36 4.06
C VAL A 55 5.17 0.86 4.07
N HIS A 56 4.86 0.28 2.92
CA HIS A 56 4.58 -1.15 2.78
C HIS A 56 5.84 -2.00 2.98
N GLY A 57 7.01 -1.54 2.51
CA GLY A 57 8.27 -2.22 2.81
C GLY A 57 8.58 -2.27 4.31
N LEU A 58 8.28 -1.18 5.04
CA LEU A 58 8.37 -1.16 6.50
C LEU A 58 7.38 -2.13 7.15
N GLN A 59 6.16 -2.25 6.62
CA GLN A 59 5.15 -3.20 7.10
C GLN A 59 5.67 -4.64 7.09
N GLU A 60 6.35 -5.07 6.03
CA GLU A 60 6.95 -6.42 5.96
C GLU A 60 8.03 -6.62 7.04
N TRP A 61 8.78 -5.56 7.37
CA TRP A 61 9.73 -5.63 8.48
C TRP A 61 9.05 -5.64 9.85
N PHE A 62 7.89 -5.01 10.04
CA PHE A 62 7.09 -5.20 11.26
C PHE A 62 6.75 -6.67 11.46
N ASP A 63 6.25 -7.34 10.41
CA ASP A 63 5.96 -8.79 10.44
C ASP A 63 7.22 -9.61 10.74
N MET A 64 8.37 -9.23 10.15
CA MET A 64 9.66 -9.85 10.45
C MET A 64 10.06 -9.72 11.92
N PHE A 65 9.92 -8.53 12.51
CA PHE A 65 10.30 -8.29 13.90
C PHE A 65 9.38 -9.01 14.89
N GLN A 66 8.08 -9.07 14.63
CA GLN A 66 7.16 -9.89 15.44
C GLN A 66 7.54 -11.36 15.40
N LEU A 67 7.86 -11.88 14.22
CA LEU A 67 8.31 -13.27 14.07
C LEU A 67 9.67 -13.53 14.75
N LEU A 68 10.58 -12.56 14.75
CA LEU A 68 11.85 -12.68 15.48
C LEU A 68 11.63 -12.72 16.98
N ASP A 69 10.71 -11.90 17.52
CA ASP A 69 10.31 -11.91 18.93
C ASP A 69 9.73 -13.27 19.34
N GLU A 70 8.79 -13.80 18.56
CA GLU A 70 8.20 -15.14 18.76
C GLU A 70 9.25 -16.27 18.77
N ARG A 71 10.37 -16.08 18.09
CA ARG A 71 11.50 -17.02 18.03
C ARG A 71 12.58 -16.78 19.09
N GLY A 72 12.31 -15.92 20.07
CA GLY A 72 13.23 -15.62 21.17
C GLY A 72 14.24 -14.52 20.87
N GLY A 73 13.98 -13.67 19.88
CA GLY A 73 14.73 -12.44 19.64
C GLY A 73 14.67 -11.53 20.88
N THR A 74 15.76 -10.80 21.13
CA THR A 74 15.85 -9.87 22.27
C THR A 74 16.07 -8.44 21.80
N ASN A 75 15.73 -7.46 22.64
CA ASN A 75 15.88 -6.02 22.37
C ASN A 75 15.02 -5.47 21.22
N ILE A 76 13.86 -6.07 20.98
CA ILE A 76 12.87 -5.52 20.03
C ILE A 76 12.01 -4.50 20.77
N PRO A 77 11.89 -3.25 20.28
CA PRO A 77 11.08 -2.24 20.95
C PRO A 77 9.60 -2.65 21.04
N GLU A 78 8.99 -2.54 22.23
CA GLU A 78 7.60 -2.96 22.47
C GLU A 78 6.58 -2.27 21.56
N TRP A 79 6.81 -1.01 21.19
CA TRP A 79 5.92 -0.26 20.30
C TRP A 79 5.85 -0.88 18.89
N LEU A 80 6.87 -1.63 18.48
CA LEU A 80 6.94 -2.33 17.20
C LEU A 80 6.09 -3.61 17.20
N LEU A 81 5.85 -4.17 18.39
CA LEU A 81 5.08 -5.38 18.60
C LEU A 81 3.58 -5.10 18.75
N LEU A 82 3.17 -3.83 18.83
CA LEU A 82 1.77 -3.43 18.97
C LEU A 82 0.97 -3.75 17.69
N PRO A 83 -0.06 -4.62 17.75
CA PRO A 83 -0.89 -4.96 16.60
C PRO A 83 -1.58 -3.74 15.97
N GLU A 84 -1.94 -2.74 16.77
CA GLU A 84 -2.54 -1.48 16.29
C GLU A 84 -1.58 -0.69 15.41
N VAL A 85 -0.30 -0.63 15.78
CA VAL A 85 0.72 0.08 15.01
C VAL A 85 0.89 -0.60 13.66
N ARG A 86 0.96 -1.93 13.66
CA ARG A 86 1.00 -2.75 12.45
C ARG A 86 -0.23 -2.54 11.57
N LEU A 87 -1.43 -2.55 12.13
CA LEU A 87 -2.67 -2.33 11.37
C LEU A 87 -2.71 -0.91 10.78
N LEU A 88 -2.30 0.10 11.55
CA LEU A 88 -2.24 1.48 11.09
C LEU A 88 -1.30 1.64 9.88
N HIS A 89 -0.09 1.07 9.96
CA HIS A 89 0.87 1.10 8.85
C HIS A 89 0.31 0.41 7.60
N LEU A 90 -0.35 -0.76 7.76
CA LEU A 90 -1.00 -1.47 6.67
C LEU A 90 -2.06 -0.59 5.99
N VAL A 91 -3.00 -0.03 6.76
CA VAL A 91 -4.07 0.82 6.22
C VAL A 91 -3.50 2.06 5.53
N VAL A 92 -2.53 2.75 6.16
CA VAL A 92 -1.86 3.91 5.56
C VAL A 92 -1.19 3.53 4.23
N SER A 93 -0.51 2.38 4.18
CA SER A 93 0.11 1.90 2.94
C SER A 93 -0.93 1.73 1.82
N PHE A 94 -2.04 1.02 2.08
CA PHE A 94 -3.06 0.81 1.05
C PHE A 94 -3.80 2.09 0.67
N LEU A 95 -3.98 3.05 1.58
CA LEU A 95 -4.53 4.36 1.23
C LEU A 95 -3.61 5.13 0.28
N LEU A 96 -2.28 5.05 0.45
CA LEU A 96 -1.33 5.63 -0.50
C LEU A 96 -1.45 4.98 -1.89
N LEU A 97 -1.66 3.67 -1.94
CA LEU A 97 -1.88 2.92 -3.20
C LEU A 97 -3.19 3.32 -3.89
N VAL A 98 -4.29 3.39 -3.13
CA VAL A 98 -5.60 3.85 -3.64
C VAL A 98 -5.49 5.28 -4.15
N PHE A 99 -4.87 6.17 -3.37
CA PHE A 99 -4.69 7.56 -3.75
C PHE A 99 -3.86 7.68 -5.04
N PHE A 100 -2.78 6.90 -5.17
CA PHE A 100 -2.00 6.80 -6.39
C PHE A 100 -2.87 6.38 -7.58
N GLY A 101 -3.58 5.25 -7.48
CA GLY A 101 -4.37 4.70 -8.58
C GLY A 101 -5.46 5.66 -9.05
N VAL A 102 -6.21 6.25 -8.12
CA VAL A 102 -7.27 7.23 -8.45
C VAL A 102 -6.66 8.50 -9.04
N LYS A 103 -5.59 9.03 -8.44
CA LYS A 103 -4.93 10.24 -8.95
C LYS A 103 -4.41 10.05 -10.37
N LEU A 104 -3.82 8.90 -10.67
CA LEU A 104 -3.31 8.57 -12.01
C LEU A 104 -4.47 8.40 -13.02
N LEU A 105 -5.54 7.73 -12.62
CA LEU A 105 -6.73 7.52 -13.46
C LEU A 105 -7.37 8.85 -13.90
N PHE A 106 -7.49 9.81 -12.99
CA PHE A 106 -8.06 11.13 -13.29
C PHE A 106 -7.06 12.11 -13.89
N ALA A 107 -5.77 11.95 -13.61
CA ALA A 107 -4.72 12.68 -14.32
C ALA A 107 -4.85 12.46 -15.83
N ASN A 108 -5.09 11.22 -16.25
CA ASN A 108 -5.29 10.87 -17.66
C ASN A 108 -6.47 11.65 -18.31
N ARG A 109 -7.59 11.85 -17.58
CA ARG A 109 -8.82 12.46 -18.09
C ARG A 109 -8.80 14.01 -18.14
N ARG A 110 -7.86 14.64 -18.89
CA ARG A 110 -7.80 16.09 -19.32
C ARG A 110 -8.12 17.23 -18.31
N THR A 111 -8.62 16.97 -17.10
CA THR A 111 -9.13 17.96 -16.15
C THR A 111 -8.04 18.30 -15.13
N ARG A 112 -7.34 19.40 -15.41
CA ARG A 112 -6.09 19.86 -14.77
C ARG A 112 -6.19 20.13 -13.26
N SER A 113 -7.38 20.42 -12.71
CA SER A 113 -7.56 20.90 -11.33
C SER A 113 -8.17 19.87 -10.36
N THR A 114 -8.91 18.88 -10.86
CA THR A 114 -9.78 18.07 -10.00
C THR A 114 -9.19 16.72 -9.57
N GLY A 115 -8.12 16.24 -10.22
CA GLY A 115 -7.57 14.91 -9.96
C GLY A 115 -7.15 14.65 -8.51
N GLY A 116 -6.59 15.65 -7.82
CA GLY A 116 -6.24 15.53 -6.39
C GLY A 116 -7.47 15.47 -5.47
N ARG A 117 -8.53 16.22 -5.80
CA ARG A 117 -9.79 16.18 -5.04
C ARG A 117 -10.48 14.82 -5.21
N PHE A 118 -10.52 14.28 -6.44
CA PHE A 118 -11.07 12.95 -6.68
C PHE A 118 -10.25 11.85 -6.02
N ALA A 119 -8.91 11.96 -5.99
CA ALA A 119 -8.07 11.03 -5.26
C ALA A 119 -8.35 11.05 -3.75
N LEU A 120 -8.54 12.25 -3.17
CA LEU A 120 -8.90 12.40 -1.76
C LEU A 120 -10.29 11.84 -1.46
N VAL A 121 -11.29 12.15 -2.30
CA VAL A 121 -12.65 11.62 -2.15
C VAL A 121 -12.67 10.10 -2.34
N GLY A 122 -11.92 9.58 -3.31
CA GLY A 122 -11.79 8.14 -3.55
C GLY A 122 -11.15 7.43 -2.37
N ALA A 123 -9.98 7.90 -1.91
CA ALA A 123 -9.32 7.35 -0.72
C ALA A 123 -10.22 7.45 0.53
N GLY A 124 -10.93 8.57 0.71
CA GLY A 124 -11.90 8.75 1.79
C GLY A 124 -13.10 7.80 1.70
N ALA A 125 -13.62 7.54 0.51
CA ALA A 125 -14.71 6.59 0.30
C ALA A 125 -14.26 5.14 0.60
N PHE A 126 -13.06 4.76 0.16
CA PHE A 126 -12.48 3.46 0.48
C PHE A 126 -12.18 3.31 1.97
N LEU A 127 -11.66 4.37 2.62
CA LEU A 127 -11.47 4.39 4.07
C LEU A 127 -12.81 4.25 4.81
N ALA A 128 -13.84 4.99 4.39
CA ALA A 128 -15.18 4.89 4.97
C ALA A 128 -15.78 3.48 4.79
N LEU A 129 -15.59 2.87 3.61
CA LEU A 129 -16.00 1.49 3.34
C LEU A 129 -15.30 0.50 4.30
N TRP A 130 -13.99 0.64 4.49
CA TRP A 130 -13.25 -0.20 5.43
C TRP A 130 -13.74 0.01 6.87
N VAL A 131 -13.86 1.25 7.35
CA VAL A 131 -14.37 1.56 8.71
C VAL A 131 -15.78 1.03 8.91
N ALA A 132 -16.67 1.19 7.93
CA ALA A 132 -18.03 0.67 7.98
C ALA A 132 -18.04 -0.86 8.02
N SER A 133 -17.17 -1.53 7.25
CA SER A 133 -17.04 -2.99 7.25
C SER A 133 -16.53 -3.52 8.60
N VAL A 134 -15.57 -2.82 9.20
CA VAL A 134 -15.04 -3.11 10.54
C VAL A 134 -16.13 -2.91 11.59
N GLY A 135 -16.83 -1.77 11.57
CA GLY A 135 -17.93 -1.48 12.50
C GLY A 135 -19.09 -2.48 12.38
N LEU A 136 -19.46 -2.87 11.15
CA LEU A 136 -20.49 -3.88 10.91
C LEU A 136 -20.06 -5.26 11.46
N THR A 137 -18.80 -5.64 11.26
CA THR A 137 -18.25 -6.88 11.83
C THR A 137 -18.37 -6.89 13.35
N TRP A 138 -18.04 -5.77 14.00
CA TRP A 138 -18.20 -5.64 15.44
C TRP A 138 -19.66 -5.75 15.90
N LEU A 139 -20.58 -5.06 15.20
CA LEU A 139 -22.01 -5.08 15.54
C LEU A 139 -22.64 -6.48 15.40
N VAL A 140 -22.25 -7.24 14.37
CA VAL A 140 -22.86 -8.54 14.06
C VAL A 140 -22.24 -9.68 14.86
N TYR A 141 -20.92 -9.71 15.00
CA TYR A 141 -20.20 -10.85 15.55
C TYR A 141 -19.65 -10.62 16.96
N GLN A 142 -19.56 -9.36 17.42
CA GLN A 142 -18.99 -8.98 18.72
C GLN A 142 -17.68 -9.73 19.07
N PRO A 143 -16.68 -9.73 18.15
CA PRO A 143 -15.44 -10.46 18.37
C PRO A 143 -14.64 -9.86 19.52
N ASP A 144 -13.79 -10.69 20.14
CA ASP A 144 -12.78 -10.18 21.08
C ASP A 144 -11.76 -9.27 20.36
N ARG A 145 -10.87 -8.63 21.14
CA ARG A 145 -9.90 -7.67 20.60
C ARG A 145 -8.99 -8.29 19.52
N ALA A 146 -8.50 -9.51 19.73
CA ALA A 146 -7.56 -10.14 18.81
C ALA A 146 -8.25 -10.53 17.50
N ALA A 147 -9.42 -11.14 17.59
CA ALA A 147 -10.25 -11.48 16.44
C ALA A 147 -10.71 -10.22 15.68
N MET A 148 -10.98 -9.13 16.39
CA MET A 148 -11.34 -7.85 15.77
C MET A 148 -10.18 -7.23 14.97
N LEU A 149 -8.97 -7.24 15.52
CA LEU A 149 -7.77 -6.75 14.82
C LEU A 149 -7.46 -7.60 13.57
N ASN A 150 -7.59 -8.91 13.68
CA ASN A 150 -7.45 -9.82 12.54
C ASN A 150 -8.51 -9.57 11.47
N ALA A 151 -9.78 -9.39 11.86
CA ALA A 151 -10.84 -9.05 10.92
C ALA A 151 -10.57 -7.71 10.22
N ALA A 152 -10.09 -6.70 10.96
CA ALA A 152 -9.74 -5.40 10.40
C ALA A 152 -8.56 -5.46 9.42
N ASP A 153 -7.53 -6.26 9.69
CA ASP A 153 -6.41 -6.56 8.78
C ASP A 153 -6.92 -7.21 7.48
N VAL A 154 -7.71 -8.27 7.61
CA VAL A 154 -8.30 -8.99 6.49
C VAL A 154 -9.17 -8.07 5.63
N LEU A 155 -10.06 -7.29 6.26
CA LEU A 155 -10.90 -6.32 5.57
C LEU A 155 -10.06 -5.24 4.89
N ALA A 156 -8.96 -4.78 5.49
CA ALA A 156 -8.08 -3.80 4.85
C ALA A 156 -7.47 -4.36 3.55
N ARG A 157 -7.00 -5.62 3.58
CA ARG A 157 -6.45 -6.30 2.39
C ARG A 157 -7.47 -6.41 1.28
N TYR A 158 -8.70 -6.81 1.58
CA TYR A 158 -9.74 -6.97 0.56
C TYR A 158 -10.30 -5.64 0.05
N THR A 159 -10.66 -4.73 0.95
CA THR A 159 -11.37 -3.50 0.60
C THR A 159 -10.46 -2.37 0.12
N LEU A 160 -9.20 -2.32 0.58
CA LEU A 160 -8.23 -1.29 0.21
C LEU A 160 -7.09 -1.86 -0.65
N GLY A 161 -6.49 -2.97 -0.22
CA GLY A 161 -5.30 -3.54 -0.86
C GLY A 161 -5.59 -4.04 -2.27
N ILE A 162 -6.49 -5.02 -2.41
CA ILE A 162 -6.82 -5.64 -3.70
C ILE A 162 -7.47 -4.62 -4.65
N THR A 163 -8.47 -3.88 -4.18
CA THR A 163 -9.16 -2.86 -4.98
C THR A 163 -8.21 -1.74 -5.41
N GLY A 164 -7.37 -1.25 -4.49
CA GLY A 164 -6.35 -0.23 -4.77
C GLY A 164 -5.33 -0.72 -5.80
N ALA A 165 -4.87 -1.96 -5.69
CA ALA A 165 -3.97 -2.59 -6.65
C ALA A 165 -4.60 -2.71 -8.04
N VAL A 166 -5.88 -3.13 -8.13
CA VAL A 166 -6.61 -3.22 -9.40
C VAL A 166 -6.75 -1.83 -10.05
N ILE A 167 -7.14 -0.81 -9.28
CA ILE A 167 -7.25 0.57 -9.77
C ILE A 167 -5.89 1.10 -10.24
N ALA A 168 -4.84 0.87 -9.46
CA ALA A 168 -3.48 1.29 -9.80
C ALA A 168 -2.99 0.62 -11.09
N ALA A 169 -3.15 -0.70 -11.21
CA ALA A 169 -2.77 -1.45 -12.41
C ALA A 169 -3.54 -0.96 -13.65
N TRP A 170 -4.86 -0.75 -13.51
CA TRP A 170 -5.70 -0.21 -14.58
C TRP A 170 -5.27 1.20 -15.01
N ALA A 171 -4.98 2.07 -14.05
CA ALA A 171 -4.52 3.43 -14.32
C ALA A 171 -3.17 3.47 -15.04
N ILE A 172 -2.22 2.60 -14.64
CA ILE A 172 -0.93 2.45 -15.33
C ILE A 172 -1.12 1.95 -16.75
N TRP A 173 -1.97 0.93 -16.96
CA TRP A 173 -2.25 0.40 -18.29
C TRP A 173 -2.84 1.46 -19.23
N LEU A 174 -3.80 2.25 -18.76
CA LEU A 174 -4.35 3.36 -19.53
C LEU A 174 -3.30 4.43 -19.86
N GLU A 175 -2.41 4.74 -18.93
CA GLU A 175 -1.34 5.71 -19.17
C GLU A 175 -0.32 5.20 -20.20
N GLN A 176 0.05 3.92 -20.13
CA GLN A 176 0.93 3.29 -21.14
C GLN A 176 0.35 3.37 -22.54
N ARG A 177 -0.96 3.14 -22.71
CA ARG A 177 -1.62 3.26 -24.03
C ARG A 177 -1.56 4.67 -24.59
N ASN A 178 -1.80 5.68 -23.75
CA ASN A 178 -1.69 7.08 -24.16
C ASN A 178 -0.28 7.47 -24.62
N PHE A 179 0.75 6.93 -23.96
CA PHE A 179 2.14 7.19 -24.35
C PHE A 179 2.43 6.62 -25.75
N LYS A 180 1.93 5.41 -26.05
CA LYS A 180 2.05 4.79 -27.37
C LYS A 180 1.32 5.57 -28.46
N GLU A 181 0.09 6.00 -28.19
CA GLU A 181 -0.72 6.78 -29.14
C GLU A 181 -0.12 8.16 -29.47
N ARG A 182 0.72 8.72 -28.59
CA ARG A 182 1.44 9.98 -28.81
C ARG A 182 2.75 9.83 -29.56
N GLY A 183 3.10 8.62 -30.03
CA GLY A 183 4.32 8.38 -30.82
C GLY A 183 5.62 8.62 -30.04
N MET A 184 5.59 8.56 -28.71
CA MET A 184 6.78 8.69 -27.85
C MET A 184 7.37 7.33 -27.49
N GLU A 185 7.29 6.33 -28.39
CA GLU A 185 8.15 5.16 -28.32
C GLU A 185 9.54 5.60 -28.81
N ARG A 186 10.49 5.76 -27.88
CA ARG A 186 11.91 5.79 -28.21
C ARG A 186 12.46 4.38 -28.14
#